data_AF-A0A2V9N524-F1
#
_entry.id   AF-A0A2V9N524-F1
#
_cell.length_a   1.000
_cell.length_b   1.000
_cell.length_c   1.000
_cell.angle_alpha   90.00
_cell.angle_beta   90.00
_cell.angle_gamma   90.00
#
_symmetry.space_group_name_H-M   'P 1'
#
loop_
_entity.id
_entity.type
_entity.pdbx_description
1 polymer ?
#
loop_
_entity_poly.entity_id
_entity_poly.type
_entity_poly.pdbx_seq_one_letter_code
_entity_poly.pdbx_strand_id
1 'polypeptide(L)'
;YGALFHAVTAPTTSKVDLIGGLLICMWNYMGWDNASTIATEVERPQRTYPRAMLVAVCIVALTYILPVAAVWMTRLPAGAWETGSWADIAGLLGGPLLRIALVVGGMFSAFGMFNALVMSYSRLPLAMAQDGMLPSFFGKMNRRRAPWVAIVALAIGWACCLGLGFERLVTIDILIYGLSLALEFLALIVLRVREPNLARPFRVPGGMVGAVALGIAPVALLGFDLVRSESEHVWGMSSFAFGALVIGAGVLAYVIKQALKPAGWAQPEPSLRTP
;
A
#
# COMPACT_ATOMS: atom_id res chain seq x y z
N TYR A 1 -6.52 -28.93 -25.29
CA TYR A 1 -6.94 -27.55 -25.60
C TYR A 1 -8.19 -27.06 -24.84
N GLY A 2 -8.71 -27.76 -23.81
CA GLY A 2 -9.93 -27.35 -23.08
C GLY A 2 -9.75 -26.81 -21.65
N ALA A 3 -8.61 -27.08 -21.00
CA ALA A 3 -8.43 -26.73 -19.58
C ALA A 3 -8.19 -25.24 -19.31
N LEU A 4 -7.67 -24.49 -20.29
CA LEU A 4 -7.39 -23.05 -20.15
C LEU A 4 -8.61 -22.15 -20.38
N PHE A 5 -9.65 -22.63 -21.08
CA PHE A 5 -10.89 -21.88 -21.28
C PHE A 5 -11.82 -21.95 -20.06
N HIS A 6 -11.74 -23.03 -19.28
CA HIS A 6 -12.45 -23.16 -17.98
C HIS A 6 -11.66 -22.57 -16.80
N ALA A 7 -10.47 -22.02 -17.04
CA ALA A 7 -9.73 -21.24 -16.06
C ALA A 7 -10.26 -19.79 -15.92
N VAL A 8 -11.36 -19.46 -16.60
CA VAL A 8 -12.21 -18.33 -16.22
C VAL A 8 -12.82 -18.72 -14.87
N THR A 9 -12.20 -18.20 -13.82
CA THR A 9 -12.59 -18.29 -12.42
C THR A 9 -14.09 -18.45 -12.28
N ALA A 10 -14.53 -19.57 -11.69
CA ALA A 10 -15.91 -19.70 -11.22
C ALA A 10 -16.25 -18.43 -10.45
N PRO A 11 -17.37 -17.74 -10.77
CA PRO A 11 -17.70 -16.49 -10.12
C PRO A 11 -17.83 -16.76 -8.64
N THR A 12 -16.84 -16.25 -7.89
CA THR A 12 -16.91 -16.24 -6.45
C THR A 12 -17.92 -15.15 -6.17
N THR A 13 -19.13 -15.54 -5.77
CA THR A 13 -20.16 -14.61 -5.31
C THR A 13 -19.67 -14.01 -4.00
N SER A 14 -18.81 -12.99 -4.11
CA SER A 14 -18.39 -12.19 -2.97
C SER A 14 -19.63 -11.45 -2.51
N LYS A 15 -20.23 -11.90 -1.41
CA LYS A 15 -21.30 -11.17 -0.71
C LYS A 15 -20.66 -9.98 0.02
N VAL A 16 -20.12 -9.06 -0.76
CA VAL A 16 -19.55 -7.83 -0.25
C VAL A 16 -20.72 -6.91 0.08
N ASP A 17 -21.01 -6.74 1.36
CA ASP A 17 -21.95 -5.72 1.81
C ASP A 17 -21.48 -4.31 1.40
N LEU A 18 -22.36 -3.31 1.41
CA LEU A 18 -22.05 -1.93 1.00
C LEU A 18 -20.77 -1.39 1.67
N ILE A 19 -20.62 -1.70 2.96
CA ILE A 19 -19.45 -1.35 3.77
C ILE A 19 -18.18 -2.02 3.19
N GLY A 20 -18.28 -3.24 2.66
CA GLY A 20 -17.17 -4.01 2.05
C GLY A 20 -16.72 -3.41 0.75
N GLY A 21 -17.70 -2.99 -0.06
CA GLY A 21 -17.45 -2.25 -1.27
C GLY A 21 -16.72 -0.95 -0.96
N LEU A 22 -17.12 -0.24 0.09
CA LEU A 22 -16.46 1.01 0.50
C LEU A 22 -15.00 0.79 0.92
N LEU A 23 -14.70 -0.27 1.69
CA LEU A 23 -13.32 -0.61 2.07
C LEU A 23 -12.46 -0.98 0.86
N ILE A 24 -12.99 -1.77 -0.07
CA ILE A 24 -12.28 -2.10 -1.32
C ILE A 24 -12.07 -0.85 -2.17
N CYS A 25 -13.07 0.04 -2.25
CA CYS A 25 -12.93 1.33 -2.91
C CYS A 25 -11.86 2.20 -2.23
N MET A 26 -11.78 2.19 -0.90
CA MET A 26 -10.75 2.92 -0.16
C MET A 26 -9.36 2.34 -0.45
N TRP A 27 -9.22 1.01 -0.41
CA TRP A 27 -8.00 0.28 -0.73
C TRP A 27 -7.45 0.64 -2.11
N ASN A 28 -8.33 0.83 -3.08
CA ASN A 28 -7.98 1.29 -4.43
C ASN A 28 -7.27 2.67 -4.47
N TYR A 29 -7.43 3.52 -3.45
CA TYR A 29 -6.76 4.82 -3.32
C TYR A 29 -5.56 4.79 -2.36
N MET A 30 -5.22 3.64 -1.76
CA MET A 30 -4.08 3.50 -0.85
C MET A 30 -2.76 3.32 -1.61
N GLY A 31 -1.63 3.54 -0.92
CA GLY A 31 -0.29 3.36 -1.47
C GLY A 31 0.37 4.59 -2.10
N TRP A 32 -0.21 5.79 -1.92
CA TRP A 32 0.38 7.06 -2.38
C TRP A 32 1.65 7.45 -1.62
N ASP A 33 1.78 7.03 -0.38
CA ASP A 33 2.94 7.18 0.51
C ASP A 33 4.11 6.29 0.10
N ASN A 34 3.88 5.16 -0.57
CA ASN A 34 4.94 4.26 -1.05
C ASN A 34 5.94 4.97 -1.97
N ALA A 35 5.51 5.98 -2.72
CA ALA A 35 6.41 6.79 -3.56
C ALA A 35 7.46 7.55 -2.72
N SER A 36 7.19 7.84 -1.45
CA SER A 36 8.13 8.51 -0.55
C SER A 36 9.32 7.63 -0.19
N THR A 37 9.15 6.31 -0.18
CA THR A 37 10.22 5.34 0.12
C THR A 37 11.36 5.37 -0.89
N ILE A 38 11.07 5.84 -2.11
CA ILE A 38 12.04 6.00 -3.20
C ILE A 38 12.40 7.46 -3.46
N ALA A 39 11.93 8.40 -2.65
CA ALA A 39 12.12 9.84 -2.88
C ALA A 39 13.60 10.26 -2.89
N THR A 40 14.48 9.50 -2.23
CA THR A 40 15.94 9.74 -2.23
C THR A 40 16.60 9.48 -3.58
N GLU A 41 15.96 8.72 -4.47
CA GLU A 41 16.44 8.45 -5.82
C GLU A 41 15.77 9.33 -6.88
N VAL A 42 14.82 10.17 -6.50
CA VAL A 42 14.14 11.10 -7.40
C VAL A 42 14.95 12.37 -7.55
N GLU A 43 15.16 12.83 -8.79
CA GLU A 43 15.79 14.13 -9.02
C GLU A 43 14.91 15.28 -8.51
N ARG A 44 15.48 16.12 -7.63
CA ARG A 44 14.83 17.30 -7.02
C ARG A 44 13.47 16.95 -6.39
N PRO A 45 13.45 16.06 -5.37
CA PRO A 45 12.22 15.51 -4.83
C PRO A 45 11.29 16.61 -4.27
N GLN A 46 11.84 17.73 -3.79
CA GLN A 46 11.05 18.82 -3.20
C GLN A 46 10.07 19.48 -4.19
N ARG A 47 10.36 19.43 -5.50
CA ARG A 47 9.48 20.01 -6.55
C ARG A 47 8.81 18.96 -7.41
N THR A 48 9.52 17.88 -7.71
CA THR A 48 9.02 16.80 -8.56
C THR A 48 7.91 16.04 -7.84
N TYR A 49 8.06 15.77 -6.55
CA TYR A 49 7.12 14.95 -5.79
C TYR A 49 5.72 15.59 -5.67
N PRO A 50 5.57 16.87 -5.23
CA PRO A 50 4.24 17.47 -5.12
C PRO A 50 3.52 17.59 -6.48
N ARG A 51 4.26 17.88 -7.55
CA ARG A 51 3.71 17.97 -8.91
C ARG A 51 3.27 16.62 -9.44
N ALA A 52 4.09 15.60 -9.27
CA ALA A 52 3.76 14.23 -9.66
C ALA A 52 2.53 13.73 -8.89
N MET A 53 2.44 14.03 -7.58
CA MET A 53 1.29 13.64 -6.77
C MET A 53 -0.01 14.31 -7.23
N LEU A 54 0.03 15.61 -7.55
CA LEU A 54 -1.14 16.33 -8.05
C LEU A 54 -1.64 15.75 -9.39
N VAL A 55 -0.71 15.50 -10.32
CA VAL A 55 -1.03 14.89 -11.63
C VAL A 55 -1.57 13.47 -11.43
N ALA A 56 -0.95 12.68 -10.54
CA ALA A 56 -1.40 11.33 -10.23
C ALA A 56 -2.84 11.32 -9.71
N VAL A 57 -3.18 12.21 -8.76
CA VAL A 57 -4.56 12.32 -8.24
C VAL A 57 -5.57 12.60 -9.36
N CYS A 58 -5.26 13.53 -10.27
CA CYS A 58 -6.14 13.83 -11.40
C CYS A 58 -6.30 12.64 -12.34
N ILE A 59 -5.21 11.96 -12.68
CA ILE A 59 -5.23 10.77 -13.55
C ILE A 59 -6.04 9.66 -12.89
N VAL A 60 -5.79 9.37 -11.60
CA VAL A 60 -6.50 8.35 -10.84
C VAL A 60 -8.01 8.63 -10.80
N ALA A 61 -8.39 9.87 -10.51
CA ALA A 61 -9.80 10.27 -10.53
C ALA A 61 -10.46 10.01 -11.90
N LEU A 62 -9.79 10.35 -13.00
CA LEU A 62 -10.29 10.07 -14.34
C LEU A 62 -10.39 8.57 -14.62
N THR A 63 -9.42 7.77 -14.17
CA THR A 63 -9.44 6.31 -14.38
C THR A 63 -10.54 5.60 -13.61
N TYR A 64 -11.07 6.17 -12.52
CA TYR A 64 -12.24 5.62 -11.84
C TYR A 64 -13.55 6.18 -12.40
N ILE A 65 -13.62 7.47 -12.71
CA ILE A 65 -14.86 8.11 -13.18
C ILE A 65 -15.22 7.64 -14.59
N LEU A 66 -14.26 7.56 -15.52
CA LEU A 66 -14.55 7.24 -16.92
C LEU A 66 -15.14 5.83 -17.11
N PRO A 67 -14.58 4.76 -16.53
CA PRO A 67 -15.17 3.43 -16.66
C PRO A 67 -16.54 3.34 -15.98
N VAL A 68 -16.72 3.95 -14.81
CA VAL A 68 -18.01 3.97 -14.10
C VAL A 68 -19.08 4.74 -14.91
N ALA A 69 -18.72 5.85 -15.54
CA ALA A 69 -19.61 6.60 -16.42
C ALA A 69 -19.98 5.80 -17.68
N ALA A 70 -19.01 5.14 -18.32
CA ALA A 70 -19.24 4.29 -19.48
C ALA A 70 -20.18 3.12 -19.16
N VAL A 71 -19.99 2.55 -17.97
CA VAL A 71 -20.86 1.52 -17.40
C VAL A 71 -22.27 2.01 -17.18
N TRP A 72 -22.42 3.20 -16.59
CA TRP A 72 -23.74 3.75 -16.29
C TRP A 72 -24.59 3.90 -17.56
N MET A 73 -23.96 4.17 -18.72
CA MET A 73 -24.63 4.23 -20.02
C MET A 73 -25.21 2.88 -20.48
N THR A 74 -24.69 1.75 -20.00
CA THR A 74 -25.17 0.41 -20.38
C THR A 74 -26.51 0.02 -19.74
N ARG A 75 -26.93 0.74 -18.68
CA ARG A 75 -28.12 0.44 -17.86
C ARG A 75 -28.18 -0.98 -17.29
N LEU A 76 -27.03 -1.66 -17.18
CA LEU A 76 -26.94 -2.98 -16.56
C LEU A 76 -27.30 -2.90 -15.07
N PRO A 77 -28.10 -3.85 -14.53
CA PRO A 77 -28.41 -3.88 -13.10
C PRO A 77 -27.12 -4.09 -12.29
N ALA A 78 -26.93 -3.33 -11.21
CA ALA A 78 -25.75 -3.43 -10.34
C ALA A 78 -25.57 -4.82 -9.71
N GLY A 79 -26.65 -5.58 -9.52
CA GLY A 79 -26.59 -6.95 -8.98
C GLY A 79 -26.13 -8.03 -9.96
N ALA A 80 -25.97 -7.71 -11.25
CA ALA A 80 -25.48 -8.65 -12.27
C ALA A 80 -23.94 -8.69 -12.36
N TRP A 81 -23.26 -8.01 -11.43
CA TRP A 81 -21.83 -7.74 -11.49
C TRP A 81 -21.05 -8.72 -10.65
N GLU A 82 -20.07 -9.35 -11.27
CA GLU A 82 -19.17 -10.29 -10.64
C GLU A 82 -17.73 -9.98 -11.04
N THR A 83 -16.79 -10.69 -10.43
CA THR A 83 -15.38 -10.63 -10.79
C THR A 83 -15.20 -10.91 -12.27
N GLY A 84 -14.61 -9.96 -13.01
CA GLY A 84 -14.40 -10.06 -14.45
C GLY A 84 -15.45 -9.34 -15.32
N SER A 85 -16.57 -8.88 -14.76
CA SER A 85 -17.64 -8.21 -15.51
C SER A 85 -17.17 -6.98 -16.29
N TRP A 86 -16.09 -6.32 -15.86
CA TRP A 86 -15.46 -5.23 -16.61
C TRP A 86 -15.07 -5.62 -18.04
N ALA A 87 -14.56 -6.83 -18.23
CA ALA A 87 -14.18 -7.34 -19.56
C ALA A 87 -15.40 -7.65 -20.43
N ASP A 88 -16.47 -8.16 -19.84
CA ASP A 88 -17.72 -8.41 -20.56
C ASP A 88 -18.40 -7.10 -20.97
N ILE A 89 -18.41 -6.10 -20.08
CA ILE A 89 -18.94 -4.76 -20.36
C ILE A 89 -18.14 -4.06 -21.45
N ALA A 90 -16.82 -4.16 -21.42
CA ALA A 90 -15.95 -3.67 -22.48
C ALA A 90 -16.30 -4.33 -23.83
N GLY A 91 -16.62 -5.64 -23.82
CA GLY A 91 -17.11 -6.37 -24.99
C GLY A 91 -18.46 -5.87 -25.50
N LEU A 92 -19.40 -5.55 -24.60
CA LEU A 92 -20.72 -5.03 -24.95
C LEU A 92 -20.66 -3.62 -25.54
N LEU A 93 -19.80 -2.74 -25.00
CA LEU A 93 -19.68 -1.34 -25.43
C LEU A 93 -18.84 -1.15 -26.70
N GLY A 94 -17.72 -1.86 -26.81
CA GLY A 94 -16.70 -1.64 -27.85
C GLY A 94 -16.31 -2.88 -28.64
N GLY A 95 -17.04 -3.99 -28.50
CA GLY A 95 -16.83 -5.22 -29.24
C GLY A 95 -15.66 -6.09 -28.72
N PRO A 96 -15.38 -7.21 -29.41
CA PRO A 96 -14.41 -8.21 -28.96
C PRO A 96 -12.98 -7.66 -28.80
N LEU A 97 -12.60 -6.68 -29.62
CA LEU A 97 -11.28 -6.06 -29.57
C LEU A 97 -11.08 -5.30 -28.25
N LEU A 98 -12.08 -4.54 -27.81
CA LEU A 98 -12.00 -3.78 -26.55
C LEU A 98 -11.97 -4.71 -25.34
N ARG A 99 -12.73 -5.81 -25.37
CA ARG A 99 -12.65 -6.88 -24.35
C ARG A 99 -11.22 -7.41 -24.22
N ILE A 100 -10.60 -7.82 -25.33
CA ILE A 100 -9.23 -8.38 -25.31
C ILE A 100 -8.24 -7.31 -24.83
N ALA A 101 -8.34 -6.08 -25.33
CA ALA A 101 -7.49 -4.98 -24.91
C ALA A 101 -7.59 -4.71 -23.40
N LEU A 102 -8.79 -4.77 -22.83
CA LEU A 102 -9.02 -4.57 -21.40
C LEU A 102 -8.40 -5.70 -20.55
N VAL A 103 -8.57 -6.96 -20.95
CA VAL A 103 -7.98 -8.11 -20.24
C VAL A 103 -6.44 -8.02 -20.28
N VAL A 104 -5.88 -7.80 -21.48
CA VAL A 104 -4.42 -7.68 -21.66
C VAL A 104 -3.87 -6.47 -20.89
N GLY A 105 -4.56 -5.34 -20.95
CA GLY A 105 -4.21 -4.14 -20.20
C GLY A 105 -4.23 -4.37 -18.68
N GLY A 106 -5.25 -5.06 -18.18
CA GLY A 106 -5.35 -5.45 -16.77
C GLY A 106 -4.19 -6.37 -16.34
N MET A 107 -3.80 -7.33 -17.17
CA MET A 107 -2.65 -8.20 -16.90
C MET A 107 -1.33 -7.42 -16.82
N PHE A 108 -1.05 -6.54 -17.79
CA PHE A 108 0.14 -5.70 -17.76
C PHE A 108 0.13 -4.71 -16.59
N SER A 109 -1.05 -4.18 -16.24
CA SER A 109 -1.21 -3.31 -15.07
C SER A 109 -0.88 -4.05 -13.76
N ALA A 110 -1.40 -5.27 -13.57
CA ALA A 110 -1.11 -6.08 -12.40
C ALA A 110 0.38 -6.44 -12.30
N PHE A 111 1.00 -6.80 -13.44
CA PHE A 111 2.43 -7.08 -13.50
C PHE A 111 3.29 -5.85 -13.18
N GLY A 112 2.95 -4.69 -13.75
CA GLY A 112 3.63 -3.43 -13.50
C GLY A 112 3.50 -2.99 -12.04
N MET A 113 2.30 -3.11 -11.47
CA MET A 113 2.05 -2.83 -10.05
C MET A 113 2.89 -3.73 -9.14
N PHE A 114 2.91 -5.04 -9.39
CA PHE A 114 3.73 -5.97 -8.62
C PHE A 114 5.22 -5.61 -8.70
N ASN A 115 5.72 -5.31 -9.90
CA ASN A 115 7.11 -4.89 -10.08
C ASN A 115 7.45 -3.60 -9.31
N ALA A 116 6.56 -2.60 -9.35
CA ALA A 116 6.72 -1.35 -8.61
C ALA A 116 6.74 -1.60 -7.09
N LEU A 117 5.82 -2.42 -6.57
CA LEU A 117 5.75 -2.76 -5.14
C LEU A 117 7.00 -3.50 -4.67
N VAL A 118 7.54 -4.44 -5.47
CA VAL A 118 8.81 -5.11 -5.18
C VAL A 118 9.95 -4.09 -5.03
N MET A 119 10.03 -3.11 -5.94
CA MET A 119 11.08 -2.10 -5.90
C MET A 119 11.00 -1.22 -4.66
N SER A 120 9.80 -0.76 -4.30
CA SER A 120 9.59 0.10 -3.13
C SER A 120 9.80 -0.67 -1.82
N TYR A 121 9.14 -1.81 -1.63
CA TYR A 121 9.18 -2.55 -0.37
C TYR A 121 10.53 -3.19 -0.09
N SER A 122 11.33 -3.52 -1.11
CA SER A 122 12.67 -4.07 -0.89
C SER A 122 13.65 -3.08 -0.24
N ARG A 123 13.36 -1.77 -0.29
CA ARG A 123 14.21 -0.72 0.29
C ARG A 123 14.00 -0.50 1.77
N LEU A 124 12.80 -0.78 2.28
CA LEU A 124 12.51 -0.62 3.71
C LEU A 124 13.41 -1.53 4.56
N PRO A 125 13.52 -2.86 4.31
CA PRO A 125 14.44 -3.70 5.06
C PRO A 125 15.92 -3.33 4.87
N LEU A 126 16.28 -2.80 3.70
CA LEU A 126 17.63 -2.32 3.42
C LEU A 126 17.99 -1.12 4.31
N ALA A 127 17.13 -0.10 4.34
CA ALA A 127 17.31 1.08 5.19
C ALA A 127 17.33 0.69 6.67
N MET A 128 16.39 -0.15 7.11
CA MET A 128 16.38 -0.68 8.48
C MET A 128 17.63 -1.49 8.84
N ALA A 129 18.24 -2.20 7.89
CA ALA A 129 19.49 -2.92 8.14
C ALA A 129 20.70 -1.97 8.22
N GLN A 130 20.71 -0.89 7.45
CA GLN A 130 21.74 0.15 7.49
C GLN A 130 21.69 0.92 8.80
N ASP A 131 20.49 1.23 9.29
CA ASP A 131 20.24 1.84 10.60
C ASP A 131 20.37 0.82 11.76
N GLY A 132 20.87 -0.39 11.50
CA GLY A 132 21.13 -1.40 12.52
C GLY A 132 19.88 -1.95 13.22
N MET A 133 18.67 -1.61 12.74
CA MET A 133 17.38 -2.10 13.23
C MET A 133 17.05 -3.51 12.76
N LEU A 134 17.60 -3.94 11.62
CA LEU A 134 17.51 -5.32 11.13
C LEU A 134 18.89 -5.98 11.11
N PRO A 135 18.96 -7.32 11.12
CA PRO A 135 20.22 -8.03 10.93
C PRO A 135 20.95 -7.57 9.66
N SER A 136 22.28 -7.47 9.72
CA SER A 136 23.13 -6.96 8.63
C SER A 136 22.98 -7.74 7.31
N PHE A 137 22.47 -8.96 7.35
CA PHE A 137 22.22 -9.76 6.15
C PHE A 137 21.15 -9.14 5.23
N PHE A 138 20.16 -8.41 5.77
CA PHE A 138 19.17 -7.68 4.96
C PHE A 138 19.78 -6.48 4.21
N GLY A 139 20.94 -5.99 4.66
CA GLY A 139 21.69 -4.94 3.99
C GLY A 139 22.51 -5.41 2.78
N LYS A 140 22.55 -6.72 2.49
CA LYS A 140 23.37 -7.27 1.40
C LYS A 140 22.77 -6.93 0.04
N MET A 141 23.54 -6.16 -0.74
CA MET A 141 23.21 -5.82 -2.12
C MET A 141 23.96 -6.75 -3.10
N ASN A 142 23.34 -7.01 -4.26
CA ASN A 142 23.99 -7.69 -5.38
C ASN A 142 24.83 -6.69 -6.21
N ARG A 143 25.58 -7.18 -7.22
CA ARG A 143 26.43 -6.40 -8.14
C ARG A 143 25.70 -5.25 -8.85
N ARG A 144 24.38 -5.33 -8.98
CA ARG A 144 23.50 -4.29 -9.55
C ARG A 144 22.85 -3.36 -8.50
N ARG A 145 23.36 -3.35 -7.26
CA ARG A 145 22.83 -2.56 -6.12
C ARG A 145 21.39 -2.91 -5.69
N ALA A 146 20.88 -4.08 -6.08
CA ALA A 146 19.58 -4.56 -5.63
C ALA A 146 19.71 -5.34 -4.30
N PRO A 147 18.86 -5.07 -3.29
CA PRO A 147 18.87 -5.79 -2.01
C PRO A 147 18.21 -7.18 -2.16
N TRP A 148 18.98 -8.15 -2.68
CA TRP A 148 18.45 -9.46 -3.08
C TRP A 148 17.85 -10.26 -1.92
N VAL A 149 18.44 -10.13 -0.71
CA VAL A 149 17.93 -10.82 0.49
C VAL A 149 16.54 -10.31 0.86
N ALA A 150 16.35 -8.99 0.86
CA ALA A 150 15.05 -8.38 1.16
C ALA A 150 14.00 -8.83 0.13
N ILE A 151 14.37 -8.87 -1.15
CA ILE A 151 13.48 -9.34 -2.23
C ILE A 151 13.06 -10.80 -2.01
N VAL A 152 14.00 -11.70 -1.67
CA VAL A 152 13.68 -13.11 -1.42
C VAL A 152 12.78 -13.26 -0.19
N ALA A 153 13.05 -12.53 0.89
CA ALA A 153 12.22 -12.56 2.08
C ALA A 153 10.77 -12.09 1.80
N LEU A 154 10.61 -11.01 1.04
CA LEU A 154 9.30 -10.53 0.59
C LEU A 154 8.59 -11.55 -0.30
N ALA A 155 9.32 -12.17 -1.23
CA ALA A 155 8.76 -13.20 -2.11
C ALA A 155 8.23 -14.42 -1.33
N ILE A 156 8.97 -14.87 -0.31
CA ILE A 156 8.52 -15.93 0.59
C ILE A 156 7.25 -15.50 1.34
N GLY A 157 7.23 -14.26 1.87
CA GLY A 157 6.06 -13.71 2.55
C GLY A 157 4.81 -13.73 1.67
N TRP A 158 4.91 -13.21 0.45
CA TRP A 158 3.80 -13.25 -0.50
C TRP A 158 3.38 -14.67 -0.88
N ALA A 159 4.34 -15.59 -1.06
CA ALA A 159 4.05 -16.99 -1.36
C ALA A 159 3.23 -17.65 -0.24
N CYS A 160 3.51 -17.36 1.03
CA CYS A 160 2.72 -17.83 2.17
C CYS A 160 1.28 -17.29 2.16
N CYS A 161 1.06 -16.11 1.59
CA CYS A 161 -0.24 -15.46 1.55
C CYS A 161 -1.13 -15.88 0.37
N LEU A 162 -0.60 -16.61 -0.62
CA LEU A 162 -1.35 -17.01 -1.82
C LEU A 162 -2.63 -17.81 -1.53
N GLY A 163 -2.71 -18.49 -0.39
CA GLY A 163 -3.86 -19.30 0.02
C GLY A 163 -4.97 -18.56 0.78
N LEU A 164 -4.80 -17.27 1.11
CA LEU A 164 -5.73 -16.54 1.99
C LEU A 164 -6.97 -16.00 1.26
N GLY A 165 -6.93 -15.88 -0.07
CA GLY A 165 -8.00 -15.27 -0.87
C GLY A 165 -7.95 -13.74 -0.88
N PHE A 166 -8.48 -13.12 -1.95
CA PHE A 166 -8.34 -11.68 -2.21
C PHE A 166 -8.98 -10.81 -1.13
N GLU A 167 -10.23 -11.10 -0.75
CA GLU A 167 -10.98 -10.30 0.24
C GLU A 167 -10.26 -10.24 1.59
N ARG A 168 -9.79 -11.40 2.09
CA ARG A 168 -9.03 -11.46 3.35
C ARG A 168 -7.69 -10.74 3.26
N LEU A 169 -7.01 -10.84 2.13
CA LEU A 169 -5.76 -10.11 1.89
C LEU A 169 -5.99 -8.60 1.98
N VAL A 170 -7.07 -8.10 1.36
CA VAL A 170 -7.45 -6.69 1.42
C VAL A 170 -7.80 -6.27 2.85
N THR A 171 -8.57 -7.07 3.60
CA THR A 171 -8.90 -6.76 5.00
C THR A 171 -7.63 -6.64 5.86
N ILE A 172 -6.71 -7.60 5.76
CA ILE A 172 -5.44 -7.59 6.53
C ILE A 172 -4.57 -6.39 6.12
N ASP A 173 -4.49 -6.10 4.82
CA ASP A 173 -3.71 -5.00 4.27
C ASP A 173 -4.21 -3.64 4.79
N ILE A 174 -5.53 -3.42 4.76
CA ILE A 174 -6.16 -2.18 5.29
C ILE A 174 -5.84 -2.00 6.77
N LEU A 175 -5.93 -3.05 7.58
CA LEU A 175 -5.62 -2.99 9.01
C LEU A 175 -4.16 -2.58 9.28
N ILE A 176 -3.21 -3.26 8.64
CA ILE A 176 -1.77 -3.05 8.86
C ILE A 176 -1.35 -1.68 8.32
N TYR A 177 -1.74 -1.38 7.08
CA TYR A 177 -1.38 -0.13 6.42
C TYR A 177 -2.06 1.07 7.09
N GLY A 178 -3.32 0.93 7.49
CA GLY A 178 -4.02 1.98 8.22
C GLY A 178 -3.25 2.38 9.47
N LEU A 179 -2.73 1.41 10.24
CA LEU A 179 -1.91 1.72 11.42
C LEU A 179 -0.63 2.44 11.04
N SER A 180 0.07 1.98 9.99
CA SER A 180 1.26 2.66 9.48
C SER A 180 0.96 4.14 9.22
N LEU A 181 -0.15 4.42 8.51
CA LEU A 181 -0.61 5.79 8.27
C LEU A 181 -0.88 6.55 9.56
N ALA A 182 -1.59 5.97 10.54
CA ALA A 182 -1.84 6.65 11.82
C ALA A 182 -0.52 7.00 12.54
N LEU A 183 0.47 6.11 12.52
CA LEU A 183 1.78 6.36 13.08
C LEU A 183 2.54 7.45 12.31
N GLU A 184 2.44 7.48 10.98
CA GLU A 184 3.03 8.53 10.15
C GLU A 184 2.45 9.91 10.46
N PHE A 185 1.12 10.02 10.57
CA PHE A 185 0.46 11.29 10.94
C PHE A 185 0.75 11.69 12.38
N LEU A 186 0.80 10.73 13.30
CA LEU A 186 1.21 10.99 14.69
C LEU A 186 2.66 11.48 14.73
N ALA A 187 3.57 10.83 14.00
CA ALA A 187 4.97 11.24 13.90
C ALA A 187 5.10 12.65 13.31
N LEU A 188 4.31 12.99 12.29
CA LEU A 188 4.22 14.35 11.75
C LEU A 188 3.87 15.35 12.85
N ILE A 189 2.81 15.11 13.61
CA ILE A 189 2.35 15.98 14.72
C ILE A 189 3.44 16.11 15.79
N VAL A 190 4.04 14.99 16.22
CA VAL A 190 5.09 14.96 17.24
C VAL A 190 6.33 15.71 16.80
N LEU A 191 6.80 15.52 15.56
CA LEU A 191 7.95 16.25 14.99
C LEU A 191 7.66 17.75 14.84
N ARG A 192 6.40 18.16 14.64
CA ARG A 192 6.04 19.58 14.64
C ARG A 192 6.25 20.24 16.00
N VAL A 193 5.98 19.51 17.07
CA VAL A 193 6.09 20.02 18.44
C VAL A 193 7.53 19.91 18.97
N ARG A 194 8.19 18.76 18.76
CA ARG A 194 9.53 18.51 19.29
C ARG A 194 10.63 19.24 18.52
N GLU A 195 10.51 19.34 17.20
CA GLU A 195 11.56 19.88 16.34
C GLU A 195 11.02 20.99 15.41
N PRO A 196 10.60 22.14 15.97
CA PRO A 196 9.97 23.22 15.20
C PRO A 196 10.91 23.87 14.18
N ASN A 197 12.22 23.87 14.45
CA ASN A 197 13.24 24.56 13.64
C ASN A 197 13.82 23.74 12.48
N LEU A 198 13.37 22.49 12.28
CA LEU A 198 13.82 21.68 11.15
C LEU A 198 13.53 22.38 9.81
N ALA A 199 14.49 22.31 8.88
CA ALA A 199 14.29 22.76 7.52
C ALA A 199 13.21 21.91 6.86
N ARG A 200 12.07 22.53 6.51
CA ARG A 200 10.91 21.87 5.89
C ARG A 200 10.70 22.44 4.49
N PRO A 201 11.22 21.79 3.43
CA PRO A 201 11.09 22.28 2.06
C PRO A 201 9.65 22.36 1.57
N PHE A 202 8.77 21.52 2.12
CA PHE A 202 7.32 21.58 1.93
C PHE A 202 6.63 21.72 3.29
N ARG A 203 5.63 22.60 3.36
CA ARG A 203 4.80 22.80 4.56
C ARG A 203 3.34 22.66 4.18
N VAL A 204 2.60 21.84 4.92
CA VAL A 204 1.15 21.70 4.74
C VAL A 204 0.49 23.05 5.00
N PRO A 205 -0.36 23.55 4.09
CA PRO A 205 -1.10 24.79 4.30
C PRO A 205 -1.99 24.68 5.56
N GLY A 206 -2.11 25.75 6.34
CA GLY A 206 -2.92 25.76 7.56
C GLY A 206 -2.19 25.38 8.86
N GLY A 207 -0.85 25.30 8.85
CA GLY A 207 -0.07 25.13 10.09
C GLY A 207 -0.44 23.85 10.85
N MET A 208 -0.38 23.88 12.19
CA MET A 208 -0.66 22.72 13.04
C MET A 208 -2.07 22.17 12.84
N VAL A 209 -3.07 23.04 12.67
CA VAL A 209 -4.47 22.67 12.42
C VAL A 209 -4.59 21.88 11.12
N GLY A 210 -3.95 22.34 10.04
CA GLY A 210 -3.94 21.62 8.76
C GLY A 210 -3.28 20.24 8.84
N ALA A 211 -2.25 20.07 9.66
CA ALA A 211 -1.62 18.76 9.87
C ALA A 211 -2.48 17.80 10.68
N VAL A 212 -3.15 18.29 11.74
CA VAL A 212 -4.08 17.47 12.53
C VAL A 212 -5.27 17.07 11.67
N ALA A 213 -5.87 18.02 10.93
CA ALA A 213 -7.00 17.77 10.06
C ALA A 213 -6.71 16.69 9.01
N LEU A 214 -5.49 16.68 8.46
CA LEU A 214 -5.07 15.69 7.46
C LEU A 214 -5.03 14.26 8.04
N GLY A 215 -4.70 14.11 9.33
CA GLY A 215 -4.69 12.82 10.02
C GLY A 215 -6.06 12.31 10.45
N ILE A 216 -7.09 13.16 10.49
CA ILE A 216 -8.44 12.76 10.95
C ILE A 216 -9.04 11.70 10.01
N ALA A 217 -8.98 11.92 8.69
CA ALA A 217 -9.60 10.99 7.74
C ALA A 217 -8.97 9.58 7.78
N PRO A 218 -7.63 9.42 7.73
CA PRO A 218 -6.97 8.12 7.90
C PRO A 218 -7.27 7.43 9.24
N VAL A 219 -7.28 8.18 10.34
CA VAL A 219 -7.59 7.63 11.68
C VAL A 219 -9.07 7.23 11.80
N ALA A 220 -9.97 7.99 11.19
CA ALA A 220 -11.39 7.64 11.13
C ALA A 220 -11.62 6.37 10.29
N LEU A 221 -10.89 6.21 9.17
CA LEU A 221 -10.93 5.01 8.35
C LEU A 221 -10.44 3.78 9.11
N LEU A 222 -9.36 3.92 9.87
CA LEU A 222 -8.91 2.87 10.79
C LEU A 222 -9.96 2.53 11.84
N GLY A 223 -10.55 3.52 12.49
CA GLY A 223 -11.61 3.31 13.47
C GLY A 223 -12.79 2.56 12.86
N PHE A 224 -13.15 2.90 11.62
CA PHE A 224 -14.22 2.23 10.87
C PHE A 224 -13.88 0.78 10.53
N ASP A 225 -12.66 0.51 10.08
CA ASP A 225 -12.19 -0.84 9.78
C ASP A 225 -12.12 -1.74 11.03
N LEU A 226 -11.63 -1.19 12.14
CA LEU A 226 -11.57 -1.88 13.43
C LEU A 226 -12.95 -2.34 13.93
N VAL A 227 -13.98 -1.50 13.78
CA VAL A 227 -15.36 -1.85 14.17
C VAL A 227 -15.90 -3.01 13.34
N ARG A 228 -15.46 -3.15 12.09
CA ARG A 228 -15.94 -4.19 11.18
C ARG A 228 -15.13 -5.48 11.25
N SER A 229 -13.85 -5.39 11.56
CA SER A 229 -12.94 -6.54 11.61
C SER A 229 -13.34 -7.57 12.68
N GLU A 230 -14.27 -7.27 13.59
CA GLU A 230 -14.85 -8.24 14.54
C GLU A 230 -15.56 -9.42 13.84
N SER A 231 -16.05 -9.27 12.61
CA SER A 231 -16.79 -10.34 11.92
C SER A 231 -15.92 -11.31 11.12
N GLU A 232 -14.66 -10.97 10.81
CA GLU A 232 -13.81 -11.78 9.94
C GLU A 232 -12.76 -12.58 10.71
N HIS A 233 -12.68 -13.89 10.43
CA HIS A 233 -11.72 -14.80 11.05
C HIS A 233 -10.59 -15.19 10.08
N VAL A 234 -9.35 -15.01 10.51
CA VAL A 234 -8.12 -15.45 9.83
C VAL A 234 -7.48 -16.54 10.67
N TRP A 235 -7.34 -17.75 10.10
CA TRP A 235 -6.74 -18.91 10.77
C TRP A 235 -7.33 -19.23 12.16
N GLY A 236 -8.64 -19.03 12.33
CA GLY A 236 -9.35 -19.29 13.58
C GLY A 236 -9.23 -18.19 14.64
N MET A 237 -8.56 -17.07 14.33
CA MET A 237 -8.45 -15.86 15.16
C MET A 237 -9.23 -14.73 14.47
N SER A 238 -9.69 -13.71 15.20
CA SER A 238 -10.26 -12.52 14.53
C SER A 238 -9.16 -11.80 13.73
N SER A 239 -9.50 -11.21 12.59
CA SER A 239 -8.54 -10.44 11.76
C SER A 239 -7.94 -9.28 12.57
N PHE A 240 -8.72 -8.74 13.52
CA PHE A 240 -8.26 -7.79 14.52
C PHE A 240 -7.19 -8.38 15.44
N ALA A 241 -7.40 -9.58 15.99
CA ALA A 241 -6.41 -10.23 16.85
C ALA A 241 -5.11 -10.51 16.09
N PHE A 242 -5.20 -10.92 14.83
CA PHE A 242 -4.04 -11.10 13.95
C PHE A 242 -3.30 -9.78 13.72
N GLY A 243 -4.02 -8.72 13.34
CA GLY A 243 -3.46 -7.38 13.18
C GLY A 243 -2.79 -6.90 14.47
N ALA A 244 -3.49 -6.96 15.60
CA ALA A 244 -2.98 -6.58 16.91
C ALA A 244 -1.74 -7.39 17.33
N LEU A 245 -1.66 -8.68 17.00
CA LEU A 245 -0.48 -9.51 17.22
C LEU A 245 0.70 -9.07 16.37
N VAL A 246 0.50 -8.79 15.08
CA VAL A 246 1.54 -8.28 14.18
C VAL A 246 2.06 -6.94 14.68
N ILE A 247 1.16 -6.05 15.08
CA ILE A 247 1.46 -4.73 15.65
C ILE A 247 2.24 -4.88 16.96
N GLY A 248 1.73 -5.69 17.88
CA GLY A 248 2.36 -5.97 19.16
C GLY A 248 3.75 -6.58 18.99
N ALA A 249 3.93 -7.50 18.05
CA ALA A 249 5.22 -8.05 17.70
C ALA A 249 6.19 -6.98 17.16
N GLY A 250 5.71 -6.05 16.34
CA GLY A 250 6.49 -4.92 15.85
C GLY A 250 6.97 -3.99 16.97
N VAL A 251 6.06 -3.60 17.87
CA VAL A 251 6.39 -2.76 19.04
C VAL A 251 7.35 -3.48 19.99
N LEU A 252 7.09 -4.76 20.27
CA LEU A 252 7.95 -5.58 21.12
C LEU A 252 9.35 -5.73 20.51
N ALA A 253 9.45 -5.97 19.20
CA ALA A 253 10.72 -6.02 18.49
C ALA A 253 11.47 -4.69 18.56
N TYR A 254 10.78 -3.56 18.43
CA TYR A 254 11.35 -2.23 18.60
C TYR A 254 11.91 -2.03 20.02
N VAL A 255 11.13 -2.34 21.05
CA VAL A 255 11.54 -2.20 22.47
C VAL A 255 12.71 -3.12 22.81
N ILE A 256 12.64 -4.39 22.42
CA ILE A 256 13.73 -5.36 22.63
C ILE A 256 15.02 -4.87 21.97
N LYS A 257 14.95 -4.39 20.73
CA LYS A 257 16.15 -3.88 20.04
C LYS A 257 16.68 -2.59 20.64
N GLN A 258 15.80 -1.69 21.07
CA GLN A 258 16.22 -0.47 21.76
C GLN A 258 16.89 -0.78 23.11
N ALA A 259 16.41 -1.80 23.83
CA ALA A 259 17.05 -2.29 25.05
C ALA A 259 18.42 -2.95 24.76
N LEU A 260 18.56 -3.67 23.64
CA LEU A 260 19.82 -4.31 23.23
C LEU A 260 20.85 -3.31 22.66
N LYS A 261 20.43 -2.14 22.16
CA LYS A 261 21.29 -1.08 21.62
C LYS A 261 20.88 0.31 22.16
N PRO A 262 21.22 0.62 23.43
CA PRO A 262 20.88 1.91 24.03
C PRO A 262 21.64 3.10 23.41
N ALA A 263 22.72 2.85 22.66
CA ALA A 263 23.56 3.89 22.04
C ALA A 263 22.95 4.54 20.77
N GLY A 264 21.74 4.13 20.36
CA GLY A 264 21.11 4.65 19.15
C GLY A 264 21.30 3.73 17.93
N TRP A 265 20.62 4.10 16.85
CA TRP A 265 20.42 3.26 15.66
C TRP A 265 21.34 3.73 14.51
N ALA A 266 21.65 5.03 14.46
CA ALA A 266 22.55 5.62 13.47
C ALA A 266 24.02 5.27 13.75
N GLN A 267 24.75 4.83 12.71
CA GLN A 267 26.20 5.00 12.71
C GLN A 267 26.52 6.49 12.56
N PRO A 268 27.47 7.06 13.32
CA PRO A 268 27.87 8.45 13.14
C PRO A 268 28.23 8.68 11.67
N GLU A 269 27.64 9.71 11.04
CA GLU A 269 28.01 10.11 9.68
C GLU A 269 29.54 10.19 9.61
N PRO A 270 30.18 9.57 8.61
CA PRO A 270 31.59 9.82 8.38
C PRO A 270 31.70 11.31 8.07
N SER A 271 32.27 12.06 9.01
CA SER A 271 32.53 13.50 8.93
C SER A 271 32.84 13.87 7.48
N LEU A 272 32.04 14.77 6.90
CA LEU A 272 32.32 15.41 5.62
C LEU A 272 33.80 15.79 5.61
N ARG A 273 34.62 15.01 4.90
CA ARG A 273 35.98 15.41 4.58
C ARG A 273 35.84 16.55 3.59
N THR A 274 35.73 17.76 4.13
CA THR A 274 35.97 18.97 3.38
C THR A 274 37.39 18.89 2.82
N PRO A 275 37.60 19.02 1.50
CA PRO A 275 38.93 19.25 0.96
C PRO A 275 39.50 20.59 1.45
#